data_AF-A0A954MV56-F1
#
_entry.id   AF-A0A954MV56-F1
#
_cell.length_a   1.000
_cell.length_b   1.000
_cell.length_c   1.000
_cell.angle_alpha   90.00
_cell.angle_beta   90.00
_cell.angle_gamma   90.00
#
_symmetry.space_group_name_H-M   'P 1'
#
loop_
_entity.id
_entity.type
_entity.pdbx_description
1 polymer ?
#
loop_
_entity_poly.entity_id
_entity_poly.type
_entity_poly.pdbx_seq_one_letter_code
_entity_poly.pdbx_strand_id
1 'polypeptide(L)'
;MPTRDEIAQQALALPVDDRAFLADMLEQSLCEQGCSREEFAAYWTGELDRRMAEFERDPSQGVDAATALAEMRRHQQSRFLRNSE
;
A
#
# COMPACT_ATOMS: atom_id res chain seq x y z
N MET A 1 24.52 0.85 9.91
CA MET A 1 23.14 0.49 9.55
C MET A 1 22.93 0.89 8.11
N PRO A 2 22.16 0.13 7.32
CA PRO A 2 21.86 0.49 5.94
C PRO A 2 21.08 1.82 5.88
N THR A 3 21.29 2.59 4.82
CA THR A 3 20.54 3.81 4.51
C THR A 3 19.13 3.49 4.04
N ARG A 4 18.24 4.49 4.00
CA ARG A 4 16.87 4.33 3.49
C ARG A 4 16.86 3.85 2.04
N ASP A 5 17.76 4.38 1.22
CA ASP A 5 17.86 4.01 -0.20
C ASP A 5 18.38 2.58 -0.36
N GLU A 6 19.35 2.16 0.46
CA GLU A 6 19.83 0.77 0.49
C GLU A 6 18.73 -0.21 0.91
N ILE A 7 17.91 0.14 1.91
CA ILE A 7 16.76 -0.68 2.33
C ILE A 7 15.74 -0.78 1.20
N ALA A 8 15.40 0.34 0.56
CA ALA A 8 14.45 0.36 -0.55
C ALA A 8 14.95 -0.49 -1.73
N GLN A 9 16.22 -0.36 -2.08
CA GLN A 9 16.83 -1.14 -3.16
C GLN A 9 16.82 -2.65 -2.86
N GLN A 10 17.11 -3.04 -1.62
CA GLN A 10 17.05 -4.44 -1.19
C GLN A 10 15.61 -4.97 -1.24
N ALA A 11 14.64 -4.20 -0.75
CA ALA A 11 13.22 -4.58 -0.81
C ALA A 11 12.75 -4.73 -2.27
N LEU A 12 13.15 -3.82 -3.16
CA LEU A 12 12.79 -3.87 -4.58
C LEU A 12 13.40 -5.04 -5.34
N ALA A 13 14.50 -5.62 -4.84
CA ALA A 13 15.14 -6.80 -5.41
C ALA A 13 14.42 -8.11 -5.04
N LEU A 14 13.49 -8.08 -4.06
CA LEU A 14 12.74 -9.26 -3.65
C LEU A 14 11.65 -9.65 -4.68
N PRO A 15 11.28 -10.94 -4.75
CA PRO A 15 10.08 -11.38 -5.45
C PRO A 15 8.83 -10.61 -5.01
N VAL A 16 7.82 -10.53 -5.89
CA VAL A 16 6.61 -9.73 -5.62
C VAL A 16 5.87 -10.16 -4.35
N ASP A 17 5.78 -11.46 -4.08
CA ASP A 17 5.09 -11.99 -2.90
C ASP A 17 5.83 -11.63 -1.61
N ASP A 18 7.17 -11.70 -1.62
CA ASP A 18 8.00 -11.31 -0.48
C ASP A 18 7.96 -9.80 -0.22
N ARG A 19 7.86 -8.99 -1.28
CA ARG A 19 7.64 -7.54 -1.15
C ARG A 19 6.29 -7.23 -0.50
N ALA A 20 5.24 -7.94 -0.90
CA ALA A 20 3.90 -7.77 -0.32
C ALA A 20 3.89 -8.16 1.17
N PHE A 21 4.55 -9.28 1.51
CA PHE A 21 4.71 -9.71 2.90
C PHE A 21 5.49 -8.69 3.74
N LEU A 22 6.61 -8.17 3.23
CA LEU A 22 7.41 -7.17 3.93
C LEU A 22 6.63 -5.87 4.15
N ALA A 23 5.83 -5.44 3.17
CA ALA A 23 4.99 -4.25 3.30
C ALA A 23 3.95 -4.39 4.43
N ASP A 24 3.27 -5.54 4.52
CA ASP A 24 2.30 -5.85 5.57
C ASP A 24 2.95 -5.85 6.96
N MET A 25 4.13 -6.47 7.11
CA MET A 25 4.87 -6.44 8.36
C MET A 25 5.26 -5.03 8.81
N LEU A 26 5.73 -4.20 7.87
CA LEU A 26 6.12 -2.81 8.17
C LEU A 26 4.91 -1.96 8.56
N GLU A 27 3.78 -2.14 7.87
CA GLU A 27 2.51 -1.49 8.22
C GLU A 27 2.07 -1.86 9.64
N GLN A 28 2.07 -3.15 9.98
CA GLN A 28 1.71 -3.64 11.32
C GLN A 28 2.63 -3.06 12.38
N SER A 29 3.95 -3.07 12.14
CA SER A 29 4.93 -2.49 13.07
C SER A 29 4.70 -1.00 13.32
N LEU A 30 4.29 -0.24 12.32
CA LEU A 30 4.00 1.19 12.48
C LEU A 30 2.77 1.42 13.35
N CYS A 31 1.77 0.55 13.24
CA CYS A 31 0.57 0.59 14.09
C CYS A 31 0.86 0.17 15.55
N GLU A 32 1.80 -0.74 15.78
CA GLU A 32 2.14 -1.25 17.12
C GLU A 32 3.06 -0.33 17.92
N GLN A 33 3.97 0.40 17.26
CA GLN A 33 5.01 1.20 17.93
C GLN A 33 4.58 2.61 18.34
N GLY A 34 3.27 2.86 18.48
CA GLY A 34 2.77 4.10 19.06
C GLY A 34 2.89 5.33 18.15
N CYS A 35 2.95 5.13 16.83
CA CYS A 35 2.64 6.19 15.88
C CYS A 35 1.23 6.70 16.20
N SER A 36 1.08 8.00 16.49
CA SER A 36 -0.26 8.54 16.70
C SER A 36 -1.07 8.39 15.42
N ARG A 37 -2.39 8.25 15.57
CA ARG A 37 -3.28 8.14 14.42
C ARG A 37 -3.14 9.36 13.49
N GLU A 38 -2.87 10.52 14.07
CA GLU A 38 -2.64 11.78 13.39
C GLU A 38 -1.34 11.78 12.57
N GLU A 39 -0.23 11.28 13.13
CA GLU A 39 1.04 11.14 12.40
C GLU A 39 0.92 10.14 11.25
N PHE A 40 0.28 9.00 11.51
CA PHE A 40 0.01 7.99 10.48
C PHE A 40 -0.86 8.56 9.35
N ALA A 41 -1.93 9.28 9.70
CA ALA A 41 -2.81 9.94 8.73
C ALA A 41 -2.05 11.00 7.92
N ALA A 42 -1.15 11.77 8.55
CA ALA A 42 -0.36 12.78 7.85
C ALA A 42 0.59 12.16 6.82
N TYR A 43 1.29 11.07 7.17
CA TYR A 43 2.15 10.35 6.22
C TYR A 43 1.37 9.79 5.04
N TRP A 44 0.21 9.18 5.30
CA TRP A 44 -0.65 8.65 4.24
C TRP A 44 -1.27 9.74 3.37
N THR A 45 -1.67 10.87 3.96
CA THR A 45 -2.24 11.99 3.20
C THR A 45 -1.23 12.55 2.22
N GLY A 46 0.02 12.78 2.67
CA GLY A 46 1.08 13.27 1.78
C GLY A 46 1.42 12.30 0.64
N GLU A 47 1.36 10.99 0.89
CA GLU A 47 1.55 9.98 -0.14
C GLU A 47 0.38 9.91 -1.13
N LEU A 48 -0.86 10.07 -0.66
CA LEU A 48 -2.04 10.18 -1.53
C LEU A 48 -1.96 11.41 -2.42
N ASP A 49 -1.61 12.57 -1.85
CA ASP A 49 -1.42 13.82 -2.60
C ASP A 49 -0.36 13.66 -3.69
N ARG A 50 0.78 13.03 -3.37
CA ARG A 50 1.85 12.73 -4.33
C ARG A 50 1.33 11.86 -5.49
N ARG A 51 0.62 10.78 -5.18
CA ARG A 51 0.06 9.86 -6.18
C ARG A 51 -1.03 10.51 -7.03
N MET A 52 -1.86 11.37 -6.45
CA MET A 52 -2.85 12.16 -7.18
C MET A 52 -2.17 13.11 -8.17
N ALA A 53 -1.14 13.83 -7.75
CA ALA A 53 -0.39 14.72 -8.64
C ALA A 53 0.30 13.97 -9.79
N GLU A 54 0.83 12.77 -9.52
CA GLU A 54 1.40 11.90 -10.57
C GLU A 54 0.33 11.45 -11.57
N PHE A 55 -0.85 11.07 -11.08
CA PHE A 55 -1.99 10.67 -11.92
C PHE A 55 -2.55 11.83 -12.74
N GLU A 56 -2.66 13.03 -12.16
CA GLU A 56 -3.05 14.24 -12.88
C GLU A 56 -2.08 14.57 -14.02
N ARG A 57 -0.79 14.28 -13.83
CA ARG A 57 0.25 14.48 -14.84
C ARG A 57 0.22 13.41 -15.95
N ASP A 58 -0.03 12.16 -15.60
CA ASP A 58 -0.14 11.04 -16.52
C ASP A 58 -1.26 10.07 -16.12
N PRO A 59 -2.48 10.26 -16.68
CA PRO A 59 -3.62 9.44 -16.32
C PRO A 59 -3.63 8.07 -17.00
N SER A 60 -2.62 7.75 -17.84
CA SER A 60 -2.62 6.52 -18.65
C SER A 60 -2.62 5.23 -17.83
N GLN A 61 -2.14 5.29 -16.58
CA GLN A 61 -2.06 4.15 -15.66
C GLN A 61 -3.27 4.04 -14.72
N GLY A 62 -4.24 4.97 -14.79
CA GLY A 62 -5.44 4.89 -13.97
C GLY A 62 -6.50 3.98 -14.56
N VAL A 63 -7.36 3.48 -13.68
CA VAL A 63 -8.60 2.82 -14.03
C VAL A 63 -9.76 3.69 -13.59
N ASP A 64 -10.89 3.61 -14.30
CA ASP A 64 -12.08 4.35 -13.90
C ASP A 64 -12.62 3.84 -12.55
N ALA A 65 -13.35 4.71 -11.86
CA ALA A 65 -13.85 4.43 -10.52
C ALA A 65 -14.79 3.20 -10.47
N ALA A 66 -15.56 2.94 -11.53
CA ALA A 66 -16.47 1.80 -11.54
C ALA A 66 -15.68 0.48 -11.60
N THR A 67 -14.63 0.44 -12.42
CA THR A 67 -13.68 -0.68 -12.50
C THR A 67 -12.97 -0.88 -11.15
N ALA A 68 -12.43 0.18 -10.54
CA ALA A 68 -11.79 0.08 -9.23
C ALA A 68 -12.73 -0.47 -8.13
N LEU A 69 -13.97 0.03 -8.08
CA LEU A 69 -14.98 -0.42 -7.10
C LEU A 69 -15.46 -1.85 -7.36
N ALA A 70 -15.50 -2.31 -8.61
CA ALA A 70 -15.82 -3.69 -8.94
C ALA A 70 -14.72 -4.65 -8.45
N GLU A 71 -13.45 -4.30 -8.70
CA GLU A 71 -12.29 -5.06 -8.25
C GLU A 71 -12.20 -5.14 -6.72
N MET A 72 -12.41 -4.02 -6.03
CA MET A 72 -12.43 -3.99 -4.56
C MET A 72 -13.50 -4.93 -3.99
N ARG A 73 -14.72 -4.91 -4.55
CA ARG A 73 -15.81 -5.81 -4.11
C ARG A 73 -15.47 -7.28 -4.32
N ARG A 74 -14.85 -7.62 -5.46
CA ARG A 74 -14.38 -8.98 -5.76
C ARG A 74 -13.35 -9.45 -4.74
N HIS A 75 -12.38 -8.60 -4.40
CA HIS A 75 -11.38 -8.92 -3.38
C HIS A 75 -11.99 -9.13 -1.99
N GLN A 76 -12.94 -8.30 -1.56
CA GLN A 76 -13.63 -8.48 -0.27
C GLN A 76 -14.40 -9.80 -0.19
N GLN A 77 -15.12 -10.17 -1.26
CA GLN A 77 -15.84 -11.45 -1.33
C GLN A 77 -14.89 -12.65 -1.27
N SER A 78 -13.74 -12.57 -1.94
CA SER A 78 -12.73 -13.63 -1.92
C SER A 78 -12.08 -13.82 -0.54
N ARG A 79 -11.88 -12.74 0.23
CA ARG A 79 -11.37 -12.81 1.63
C ARG A 79 -12.44 -13.37 2.57
N PHE A 80 -13.70 -13.04 2.36
CA PHE A 80 -14.81 -13.57 3.17
C PHE A 80 -14.94 -15.10 3.03
N LEU A 81 -14.85 -15.61 1.80
CA LEU A 81 -14.90 -17.05 1.53
C LEU A 81 -13.69 -17.80 2.14
N ARG A 82 -12.49 -17.21 2.08
CA ARG A 82 -11.26 -17.82 2.62
C ARG A 82 -11.20 -17.85 4.15
N ASN A 83 -11.93 -16.97 4.83
CA ASN A 83 -12.01 -16.93 6.31
C ASN A 83 -13.23 -17.69 6.86
N SER A 84 -14.03 -18.32 6.00
CA SER A 84 -15.23 -19.09 6.37
C SER A 84 -15.02 -20.61 6.28
N GLU A 85 -13.78 -21.05 5.99
CA GLU A 85 -13.30 -22.44 6.01
C GLU A 85 -12.38 -22.66 7.21
#